data_AF-A0A813KBC8-F1
#
_entry.id   AF-A0A813KBC8-F1
#
_cell.length_a   1.000
_cell.length_b   1.000
_cell.length_c   1.000
_cell.angle_alpha   90.00
_cell.angle_beta   90.00
_cell.angle_gamma   90.00
#
_symmetry.space_group_name_H-M   'P 1'
#
loop_
_entity.id
_entity.type
_entity.pdbx_description
1 polymer ?
#
loop_
_entity_poly.entity_id
_entity_poly.type
_entity_poly.pdbx_seq_one_letter_code
_entity_poly.pdbx_strand_id
1 'polypeptide(L)'
;ESMAASPGTTGTQAAVFEAVGSELVRKALEGYNACLLAYGHTGSGKTYTMLGENWVDGAWTGTSSSSASVGTPRVAPSGVQEKAPLLDFEEAAAAANSPGSGLLPRTLDAVFTALRQDPAAVCVASYYEIHNERVRDLLAPTRPVEAPCWQDGGSGGQQPDSPTSPGGKRTKVHFHPRFGAFVAGVEEVHCENLGEALRLVAIGSQARTTAATAL
;
A
#
# COMPACT_ATOMS: atom_id res chain seq x y z
N GLU A 1 -12.92 -10.36 -43.13
CA GLU A 1 -13.12 -11.32 -42.03
C GLU A 1 -13.30 -10.54 -40.73
N SER A 2 -14.47 -10.63 -40.11
CA SER A 2 -14.80 -9.94 -38.86
C SER A 2 -14.39 -10.82 -37.68
N MET A 3 -13.35 -10.43 -36.94
CA MET A 3 -13.16 -10.92 -35.59
C MET A 3 -14.10 -10.13 -34.68
N ALA A 4 -15.27 -10.71 -34.43
CA ALA A 4 -16.14 -10.28 -33.36
C ALA A 4 -15.44 -10.58 -32.03
N ALA A 5 -14.92 -9.53 -31.38
CA ALA A 5 -14.64 -9.59 -29.96
C ALA A 5 -15.98 -9.89 -29.26
N SER A 6 -16.08 -11.07 -28.65
CA SER A 6 -17.11 -11.32 -27.64
C SER A 6 -17.07 -10.16 -26.64
N PRO A 7 -18.21 -9.59 -26.19
CA PRO A 7 -18.22 -8.63 -25.10
C PRO A 7 -17.85 -9.38 -23.81
N GLY A 8 -16.58 -9.75 -23.67
CA GLY A 8 -15.99 -10.04 -22.39
C GLY A 8 -16.19 -8.80 -21.54
N THR A 9 -16.53 -9.00 -20.28
CA THR A 9 -16.81 -7.96 -19.29
C THR A 9 -15.54 -7.13 -19.01
N THR A 10 -15.15 -6.31 -19.99
CA THR A 10 -13.98 -5.46 -20.04
C THR A 10 -14.23 -4.29 -19.09
N GLY A 11 -13.90 -4.48 -17.82
CA GLY A 11 -14.12 -3.46 -16.80
C GLY A 11 -14.19 -4.00 -15.38
N THR A 12 -14.32 -5.32 -15.17
CA THR A 12 -14.23 -5.86 -13.81
C THR A 12 -12.77 -5.93 -13.36
N GLN A 13 -12.55 -5.76 -12.06
CA GLN A 13 -11.20 -5.84 -11.48
C GLN A 13 -10.56 -7.21 -11.70
N ALA A 14 -11.36 -8.28 -11.69
CA ALA A 14 -10.90 -9.63 -11.99
C ALA A 14 -10.41 -9.78 -13.44
N ALA A 15 -11.12 -9.20 -14.42
CA ALA A 15 -10.70 -9.23 -15.82
C ALA A 15 -9.41 -8.42 -16.04
N VAL A 16 -9.24 -7.29 -15.34
CA VAL A 16 -7.99 -6.50 -15.40
C VAL A 16 -6.82 -7.27 -14.79
N PHE A 17 -7.05 -7.97 -13.67
CA PHE A 17 -6.04 -8.84 -13.08
C PHE A 17 -5.63 -9.98 -14.02
N GLU A 18 -6.60 -10.65 -14.65
CA GLU A 18 -6.30 -11.73 -15.59
C GLU A 18 -5.52 -11.24 -16.82
N ALA A 19 -5.80 -10.02 -17.28
CA ALA A 19 -5.13 -9.44 -18.44
C ALA A 19 -3.69 -8.98 -18.16
N VAL A 20 -3.35 -8.57 -16.92
CA VAL A 20 -2.06 -7.91 -16.61
C VAL A 20 -1.40 -8.47 -15.35
N GLY A 21 -2.15 -8.66 -14.28
CA GLY A 21 -1.63 -9.09 -12.97
C GLY A 21 -1.11 -10.53 -12.96
N SER A 22 -1.81 -11.45 -13.61
CA SER A 22 -1.43 -12.88 -13.69
C SER A 22 -0.03 -13.08 -14.28
N GLU A 23 0.22 -12.42 -15.42
CA GLU A 23 1.50 -12.46 -16.12
C GLU A 23 2.62 -11.78 -15.33
N LEU A 24 2.31 -10.68 -14.63
CA LEU A 24 3.24 -10.00 -13.74
C LEU A 24 3.71 -10.92 -12.60
N VAL A 25 2.78 -11.63 -11.95
CA VAL A 25 3.10 -12.60 -10.89
C VAL A 25 3.96 -13.74 -11.45
N ARG A 26 3.57 -14.30 -12.60
CA ARG A 26 4.34 -15.37 -13.25
C ARG A 26 5.79 -14.94 -13.53
N LYS A 27 6.00 -13.74 -14.07
CA LYS A 27 7.34 -13.19 -14.31
C LYS A 27 8.14 -13.01 -13.03
N ALA A 28 7.52 -12.51 -11.97
CA ALA A 28 8.17 -12.37 -10.67
C ALA A 28 8.66 -13.72 -10.12
N LEU A 29 7.83 -14.76 -10.22
CA LEU A 29 8.17 -16.12 -9.79
C LEU A 29 9.26 -16.77 -10.65
N GLU A 30 9.39 -16.36 -11.91
CA GLU A 30 10.49 -16.77 -12.81
C GLU A 30 11.82 -16.04 -12.52
N GLY A 31 11.85 -15.15 -11.53
CA GLY A 31 13.04 -14.39 -11.14
C GLY A 31 13.23 -13.06 -11.89
N TYR A 32 12.20 -12.56 -12.59
CA TYR A 32 12.24 -11.23 -13.19
C TYR A 32 11.76 -10.16 -12.20
N ASN A 33 12.38 -8.98 -12.24
CA ASN A 33 11.86 -7.81 -11.55
C ASN A 33 10.63 -7.29 -12.31
N ALA A 34 9.44 -7.41 -11.71
CA ALA A 34 8.21 -6.90 -12.29
C ALA A 34 7.78 -5.59 -11.64
N CYS A 35 7.14 -4.71 -12.42
CA CYS A 35 6.69 -3.40 -11.96
C CYS A 35 5.30 -3.10 -12.55
N LEU A 36 4.39 -2.65 -11.69
CA LEU A 36 3.06 -2.21 -12.07
C LEU A 36 2.87 -0.76 -11.63
N LEU A 37 2.49 0.11 -12.57
CA LEU A 37 2.26 1.52 -12.33
C LEU A 37 0.90 1.94 -12.88
N ALA A 38 0.09 2.61 -12.06
CA ALA A 38 -1.13 3.26 -12.49
C ALA A 38 -0.86 4.76 -12.77
N TYR A 39 -1.11 5.19 -14.01
CA TYR A 39 -0.91 6.57 -14.45
C TYR A 39 -2.22 7.16 -15.02
N GLY A 40 -2.43 8.46 -14.83
CA GLY A 40 -3.63 9.15 -15.28
C GLY A 40 -3.91 10.43 -14.47
N HIS A 41 -4.83 11.26 -14.96
CA HIS A 41 -5.22 12.52 -14.29
C HIS A 41 -5.88 12.28 -12.91
N THR A 42 -5.95 13.30 -12.06
CA THR A 42 -6.66 13.21 -10.77
C THR A 42 -8.14 12.84 -11.00
N GLY A 43 -8.67 11.92 -10.19
CA GLY A 43 -10.03 11.39 -10.35
C GLY A 43 -10.18 10.26 -11.38
N SER A 44 -9.14 9.89 -12.13
CA SER A 44 -9.22 8.84 -13.17
C SER A 44 -9.27 7.39 -12.65
N GLY A 45 -9.42 7.17 -11.35
CA GLY A 45 -9.50 5.81 -10.78
C GLY A 45 -8.17 5.07 -10.54
N LYS A 46 -7.01 5.74 -10.53
CA LYS A 46 -5.71 5.06 -10.24
C LYS A 46 -5.72 4.25 -8.94
N THR A 47 -6.19 4.86 -7.85
CA THR A 47 -6.31 4.20 -6.54
C THR A 47 -7.34 3.06 -6.58
N TYR A 48 -8.44 3.26 -7.29
CA TYR A 48 -9.47 2.24 -7.51
C TYR A 48 -8.90 1.01 -8.22
N THR A 49 -8.15 1.19 -9.32
CA THR A 49 -7.53 0.07 -10.04
C THR A 49 -6.53 -0.68 -9.17
N MET A 50 -5.72 0.03 -8.38
CA MET A 50 -4.69 -0.61 -7.55
C MET A 50 -5.25 -1.28 -6.29
N LEU A 51 -6.12 -0.62 -5.52
CA LEU A 51 -6.59 -1.10 -4.21
C LEU A 51 -8.02 -1.66 -4.27
N GLY A 52 -8.90 -1.05 -5.04
CA GLY A 52 -10.31 -1.47 -5.18
C GLY A 52 -11.32 -0.61 -4.43
N GLU A 53 -12.60 -0.96 -4.56
CA GLU A 53 -13.75 -0.34 -3.87
C GLU A 53 -13.84 -0.72 -2.41
N ASN A 54 -13.50 -1.96 -2.07
CA ASN A 54 -13.63 -2.51 -0.72
C ASN A 54 -12.55 -1.99 0.25
N TRP A 55 -11.90 -0.89 -0.15
CA TRP A 55 -10.77 -0.27 0.50
C TRP A 55 -11.01 1.24 0.61
N VAL A 56 -12.08 1.62 1.31
CA VAL A 56 -12.41 3.02 1.63
C VAL A 56 -11.96 3.30 3.06
N ASP A 57 -11.30 4.44 3.28
CA ASP A 57 -10.89 4.98 4.59
C ASP A 57 -9.97 4.10 5.44
N GLY A 58 -9.18 3.23 4.77
CA GLY A 58 -8.09 2.51 5.39
C GLY A 58 -8.50 1.42 6.38
N ALA A 59 -9.78 1.20 6.62
CA ALA A 59 -10.29 0.03 7.32
C ALA A 59 -10.75 -1.00 6.29
N TRP A 60 -10.27 -2.23 6.42
CA TRP A 60 -10.91 -3.37 5.78
C TRP A 60 -12.31 -3.54 6.37
N THR A 61 -13.33 -3.12 5.63
CA THR A 61 -14.73 -3.38 6.00
C THR A 61 -15.07 -4.74 5.41
N GLY A 62 -14.90 -5.82 6.19
CA GLY A 62 -15.21 -7.19 5.79
C GLY A 62 -16.69 -7.46 5.53
N THR A 63 -17.43 -6.55 4.89
CA THR A 63 -18.85 -6.72 4.62
C THR A 63 -19.24 -5.97 3.35
N SER A 64 -19.62 -6.72 2.33
CA SER A 64 -20.34 -6.20 1.17
C SER A 64 -21.77 -5.81 1.59
N SER A 65 -21.92 -4.64 2.21
CA SER A 65 -23.23 -3.99 2.33
C SER A 65 -23.33 -2.91 1.28
N SER A 66 -24.07 -3.23 0.23
CA SER A 66 -24.60 -2.32 -0.76
C SER A 66 -25.42 -1.20 -0.10
N SER A 67 -24.88 0.02 -0.05
CA SER A 67 -25.67 1.25 -0.18
C SER A 67 -24.75 2.45 -0.30
N ALA A 68 -24.98 3.24 -1.35
CA ALA A 68 -24.49 4.59 -1.45
C ALA A 68 -24.99 5.40 -0.24
N SER A 69 -24.10 5.99 0.54
CA SER A 69 -24.44 7.14 1.39
C SER A 69 -23.29 8.13 1.43
N VAL A 70 -23.55 9.23 0.73
CA VAL A 70 -22.94 10.56 0.88
C VAL A 70 -22.79 10.94 2.35
N GLY A 71 -21.59 11.41 2.73
CA GLY A 71 -21.36 12.48 3.70
C GLY A 71 -21.37 12.13 5.19
N THR A 72 -20.18 12.15 5.82
CA THR A 72 -19.86 12.99 7.00
C THR A 72 -18.37 12.89 7.33
N PRO A 73 -17.63 14.01 7.56
CA PRO A 73 -16.27 13.94 8.07
C PRO A 73 -16.32 13.67 9.56
N ARG A 74 -16.00 12.45 9.98
CA ARG A 74 -16.01 12.05 11.40
C ARG A 74 -14.62 12.22 11.99
N VAL A 75 -14.54 13.15 12.94
CA VAL A 75 -13.49 13.38 13.94
C VAL A 75 -12.56 12.18 14.14
N ALA A 76 -11.26 12.40 13.94
CA ALA A 76 -10.22 11.42 14.25
C ALA A 76 -10.27 11.04 15.75
N PRO A 77 -10.47 9.76 16.11
CA PRO A 77 -10.31 9.35 17.50
C PRO A 77 -8.81 9.36 17.80
N SER A 78 -8.42 10.30 18.65
CA SER A 78 -7.13 10.29 19.32
C SER A 78 -7.19 9.17 20.37
N GLY A 79 -6.53 8.03 20.11
CA GLY A 79 -6.39 7.00 21.14
C GLY A 79 -6.34 5.58 20.59
N VAL A 80 -5.19 4.94 20.81
CA VAL A 80 -4.92 3.49 20.76
C VAL A 80 -5.01 2.88 19.36
N GLN A 81 -3.84 2.48 18.83
CA GLN A 81 -3.74 1.53 17.72
C GLN A 81 -4.34 0.19 18.17
N GLU A 82 -5.65 0.02 18.00
CA GLU A 82 -6.26 -1.29 18.07
C GLU A 82 -5.80 -2.07 16.83
N LYS A 83 -5.01 -3.11 17.10
CA LYS A 83 -4.52 -4.11 16.14
C LYS A 83 -5.67 -4.47 15.19
N ALA A 84 -5.60 -4.00 13.93
CA ALA A 84 -6.50 -4.47 12.87
C ALA A 84 -6.60 -6.00 12.98
N PRO A 85 -7.81 -6.57 13.11
CA PRO A 85 -7.97 -7.99 13.37
C PRO A 85 -7.17 -8.75 12.31
N LEU A 86 -6.31 -9.68 12.77
CA LEU A 86 -5.64 -10.59 11.87
C LEU A 86 -6.75 -11.43 11.24
N LEU A 87 -7.09 -11.11 9.99
CA LEU A 87 -8.03 -11.89 9.21
C LEU A 87 -7.50 -13.31 9.14
N ASP A 88 -8.39 -14.28 9.33
CA ASP A 88 -8.00 -15.66 9.10
C ASP A 88 -7.64 -15.88 7.61
N PHE A 89 -6.97 -16.99 7.32
CA PHE A 89 -6.38 -17.21 6.00
C PHE A 89 -7.44 -17.29 4.88
N GLU A 90 -8.60 -17.89 5.15
CA GLU A 90 -9.65 -18.05 4.16
C GLU A 90 -10.40 -16.74 3.92
N GLU A 91 -10.67 -15.97 4.98
CA GLU A 91 -11.30 -14.66 4.89
C GLU A 91 -10.42 -13.65 4.15
N ALA A 92 -9.10 -13.69 4.40
CA ALA A 92 -8.13 -12.86 3.68
C ALA A 92 -8.13 -13.14 2.17
N ALA A 93 -8.10 -14.41 1.78
CA ALA A 93 -8.12 -14.82 0.37
C ALA A 93 -9.46 -14.51 -0.31
N ALA A 94 -10.58 -14.79 0.37
CA ALA A 94 -11.92 -14.50 -0.13
C ALA A 94 -12.10 -13.01 -0.44
N ALA A 95 -11.60 -12.15 0.45
CA ALA A 95 -11.77 -10.73 0.27
C ALA A 95 -10.70 -10.10 -0.62
N ALA A 96 -9.49 -10.65 -0.72
CA ALA A 96 -8.57 -10.30 -1.81
C ALA A 96 -9.17 -10.56 -3.19
N ASN A 97 -10.03 -11.58 -3.30
CA ASN A 97 -10.72 -11.94 -4.53
C ASN A 97 -12.13 -11.36 -4.70
N SER A 98 -12.62 -10.57 -3.73
CA SER A 98 -13.95 -9.95 -3.79
C SER A 98 -14.10 -9.07 -5.05
N PRO A 99 -15.31 -8.93 -5.64
CA PRO A 99 -15.48 -8.24 -6.93
C PRO A 99 -14.90 -6.82 -6.96
N GLY A 100 -14.95 -6.11 -5.83
CA GLY A 100 -14.43 -4.75 -5.68
C GLY A 100 -12.91 -4.66 -5.46
N SER A 101 -12.21 -5.75 -5.15
CA SER A 101 -10.77 -5.74 -4.87
C SER A 101 -9.95 -5.45 -6.12
N GLY A 102 -8.99 -4.53 -5.98
CA GLY A 102 -8.10 -4.09 -7.06
C GLY A 102 -6.96 -5.06 -7.36
N LEU A 103 -6.00 -4.59 -8.16
CA LEU A 103 -4.85 -5.37 -8.60
C LEU A 103 -3.93 -5.81 -7.46
N LEU A 104 -3.67 -4.93 -6.49
CA LEU A 104 -2.73 -5.17 -5.40
C LEU A 104 -3.14 -6.34 -4.50
N PRO A 105 -4.35 -6.38 -3.90
CA PRO A 105 -4.75 -7.51 -3.06
C PRO A 105 -4.81 -8.84 -3.85
N ARG A 106 -5.25 -8.82 -5.11
CA ARG A 106 -5.27 -10.01 -5.98
C ARG A 106 -3.87 -10.52 -6.32
N THR A 107 -2.94 -9.60 -6.57
CA THR A 107 -1.53 -9.92 -6.82
C THR A 107 -0.90 -10.56 -5.59
N LEU A 108 -1.17 -10.02 -4.39
CA LEU A 108 -0.70 -10.63 -3.15
C LEU A 108 -1.26 -12.04 -2.96
N ASP A 109 -2.56 -12.25 -3.16
CA ASP A 109 -3.17 -13.58 -3.05
C ASP A 109 -2.54 -14.59 -4.03
N ALA A 110 -2.31 -14.19 -5.28
CA ALA A 110 -1.64 -15.03 -6.26
C ALA A 110 -0.18 -15.34 -5.89
N VAL A 111 0.57 -14.34 -5.38
CA VAL A 111 1.94 -14.53 -4.90
C VAL A 111 1.95 -15.51 -3.73
N PHE A 112 1.16 -15.30 -2.67
CA PHE A 112 1.14 -16.20 -1.52
C PHE A 112 0.59 -17.59 -1.87
N THR A 113 -0.27 -17.70 -2.88
CA THR A 113 -0.70 -19.00 -3.42
C THR A 113 0.45 -19.75 -4.09
N ALA A 114 1.31 -19.04 -4.83
CA ALA A 114 2.50 -19.65 -5.41
C ALA A 114 3.58 -19.96 -4.37
N LEU A 115 3.80 -19.08 -3.38
CA LEU A 115 4.77 -19.28 -2.30
C LEU A 115 4.46 -20.53 -1.45
N ARG A 116 3.18 -20.92 -1.33
CA ARG A 116 2.81 -22.18 -0.67
C ARG A 116 3.41 -23.42 -1.34
N GLN A 117 3.79 -23.32 -2.62
CA GLN A 117 4.42 -24.42 -3.36
C GLN A 117 5.95 -24.43 -3.19
N ASP A 118 6.54 -23.34 -2.68
CA ASP A 118 7.97 -23.20 -2.45
C ASP A 118 8.25 -22.75 -0.99
N PRO A 119 8.46 -23.70 -0.07
CA PRO A 119 8.70 -23.39 1.34
C PRO A 119 10.04 -22.69 1.61
N ALA A 120 10.95 -22.63 0.63
CA ALA A 120 12.20 -21.89 0.76
C ALA A 120 12.05 -20.40 0.43
N ALA A 121 10.94 -20.02 -0.21
CA ALA A 121 10.70 -18.64 -0.61
C ALA A 121 10.31 -17.78 0.60
N VAL A 122 10.85 -16.57 0.65
CA VAL A 122 10.58 -15.58 1.72
C VAL A 122 9.92 -14.36 1.09
N CYS A 123 8.80 -13.92 1.66
CA CYS A 123 8.15 -12.67 1.28
C CYS A 123 8.56 -11.56 2.24
N VAL A 124 9.13 -10.49 1.68
CA VAL A 124 9.46 -9.27 2.40
C VAL A 124 8.74 -8.11 1.71
N ALA A 125 8.08 -7.27 2.49
CA ALA A 125 7.33 -6.13 2.00
C ALA A 125 7.80 -4.84 2.68
N SER A 126 7.91 -3.78 1.87
CA SER A 126 8.12 -2.41 2.33
C SER A 126 7.05 -1.52 1.72
N TYR A 127 6.57 -0.51 2.44
CA TYR A 127 5.59 0.45 1.91
C TYR A 127 6.01 1.86 2.28
N TYR A 128 6.29 2.67 1.26
CA TYR A 128 6.70 4.06 1.42
C TYR A 128 5.97 4.96 0.42
N GLU A 129 5.90 6.23 0.77
CA GLU A 129 5.32 7.31 -0.02
C GLU A 129 6.43 8.23 -0.52
N ILE A 130 6.28 8.71 -1.76
CA ILE A 130 7.06 9.84 -2.26
C ILE A 130 6.09 11.01 -2.41
N HIS A 131 6.30 12.06 -1.60
CA HIS A 131 5.50 13.27 -1.64
C HIS A 131 6.39 14.49 -1.51
N ASN A 132 6.20 15.49 -2.39
CA ASN A 132 7.04 16.68 -2.48
C ASN A 132 8.54 16.36 -2.46
N GLU A 133 8.98 15.42 -3.31
CA GLU A 133 10.38 14.97 -3.42
C GLU A 133 10.98 14.40 -2.13
N ARG A 134 10.14 13.98 -1.17
CA ARG A 134 10.58 13.33 0.08
C ARG A 134 10.01 11.92 0.16
N VAL A 135 10.87 10.98 0.55
CA VAL A 135 10.50 9.59 0.80
C VAL A 135 10.13 9.42 2.26
N ARG A 136 8.91 8.98 2.54
CA ARG A 136 8.40 8.68 3.89
C ARG A 136 8.09 7.20 3.99
N ASP A 137 8.69 6.53 4.97
CA ASP A 137 8.33 5.16 5.32
C ASP A 137 6.96 5.16 6.02
N LEU A 138 6.01 4.37 5.48
CA LEU A 138 4.64 4.25 5.98
C LEU A 138 4.47 3.09 6.97
N LEU A 139 5.45 2.20 7.08
CA LEU A 139 5.46 1.06 8.02
C LEU A 139 6.35 1.31 9.23
N ALA A 140 7.13 2.39 9.24
CA ALA A 140 7.94 2.77 10.38
C ALA A 140 7.07 2.88 11.66
N PRO A 141 7.52 2.32 12.79
CA PRO A 141 6.76 2.39 14.04
C PRO A 141 6.53 3.85 14.41
N THR A 142 5.26 4.24 14.49
CA THR A 142 4.82 5.56 14.94
C THR A 142 5.16 5.69 16.42
N ARG A 143 6.34 6.23 16.75
CA ARG A 143 6.61 6.66 18.12
C ARG A 143 5.72 7.88 18.42
N PRO A 144 5.09 7.96 19.60
CA PRO A 144 4.43 9.19 20.02
C PRO A 144 5.47 10.31 19.93
N VAL A 145 5.10 11.39 19.24
CA VAL A 145 5.90 12.60 19.21
C VAL A 145 6.01 13.08 20.65
N GLU A 146 7.17 12.89 21.29
CA GLU A 146 7.47 13.62 22.53
C GLU A 146 7.33 15.11 22.20
N ALA A 147 6.50 15.82 22.97
CA ALA A 147 6.21 17.22 22.74
C ALA A 147 7.53 18.02 22.65
N PRO A 148 7.66 18.95 21.69
CA PRO A 148 8.88 19.74 21.58
C PRO A 148 9.05 20.56 22.85
N CYS A 149 10.16 20.31 23.58
CA CYS A 149 10.58 21.19 24.66
C CYS A 149 11.05 22.51 24.02
N TRP A 150 10.21 23.54 24.08
CA TRP A 150 10.61 24.89 23.72
C TRP A 150 11.71 25.32 24.68
N GLN A 151 12.96 25.39 24.22
CA GLN A 151 14.04 26.09 24.91
C GLN A 151 14.01 27.56 24.49
N ASP A 152 13.79 28.43 25.47
CA ASP A 152 13.83 29.87 25.31
C ASP A 152 15.26 30.37 25.05
N GLY A 153 15.46 31.06 23.93
CA GLY A 153 16.40 32.19 23.82
C GLY A 153 17.81 31.94 23.26
N GLY A 154 18.10 32.54 22.09
CA GLY A 154 19.40 33.19 21.83
C GLY A 154 20.24 32.74 20.63
N SER A 155 20.14 33.51 19.53
CA SER A 155 21.24 33.92 18.64
C SER A 155 22.00 32.89 17.78
N GLY A 156 21.76 32.93 16.46
CA GLY A 156 22.72 32.48 15.43
C GLY A 156 22.11 31.59 14.34
N GLY A 157 21.99 32.11 13.13
CA GLY A 157 21.38 31.41 11.99
C GLY A 157 22.17 30.18 11.52
N GLN A 158 21.72 29.01 11.93
CA GLN A 158 21.67 27.79 11.13
C GLN A 158 20.21 27.34 11.15
N GLN A 159 19.61 27.20 9.98
CA GLN A 159 18.24 26.74 9.85
C GLN A 159 18.16 25.37 10.56
N PRO A 160 17.36 25.22 11.63
CA PRO A 160 17.38 24.00 12.41
C PRO A 160 16.87 22.88 11.51
N ASP A 161 17.73 21.89 11.27
CA ASP A 161 17.31 20.56 10.87
C ASP A 161 16.17 20.18 11.82
N SER A 162 14.94 20.21 11.30
CA SER A 162 13.73 19.85 12.04
C SER A 162 14.00 18.61 12.88
N PRO A 163 13.67 18.61 14.19
CA PRO A 163 14.19 17.64 15.14
C PRO A 163 13.89 16.23 14.62
N THR A 164 14.97 15.57 14.26
CA THR A 164 15.03 14.14 14.01
C THR A 164 14.63 13.47 15.32
N SER A 165 13.59 12.64 15.29
CA SER A 165 13.32 11.75 16.43
C SER A 165 14.61 10.95 16.70
N PRO A 166 15.16 11.01 17.92
CA PRO A 166 16.40 10.30 18.24
C PRO A 166 16.15 8.79 18.13
N GLY A 167 16.64 8.19 17.05
CA GLY A 167 16.51 6.75 16.75
C GLY A 167 15.66 6.37 15.52
N GLY A 168 15.10 7.34 14.78
CA GLY A 168 14.45 7.04 13.49
C GLY A 168 15.48 6.82 12.40
N LYS A 169 15.46 5.64 11.73
CA LYS A 169 16.24 5.43 10.50
C LYS A 169 15.83 6.49 9.47
N ARG A 170 16.78 7.27 8.95
CA ARG A 170 16.49 8.26 7.90
C ARG A 170 16.40 7.56 6.56
N THR A 171 15.25 7.66 5.90
CA THR A 171 15.07 7.21 4.53
C THR A 171 15.93 8.05 3.58
N LYS A 172 16.69 7.39 2.70
CA LYS A 172 17.54 8.05 1.69
C LYS A 172 17.49 7.29 0.38
N VAL A 173 17.50 8.02 -0.73
CA VAL A 173 17.64 7.42 -2.06
C VAL A 173 19.13 7.27 -2.38
N HIS A 174 19.52 6.07 -2.76
CA HIS A 174 20.88 5.71 -3.17
C HIS A 174 20.86 5.11 -4.58
N PHE A 175 22.00 5.13 -5.25
CA PHE A 175 22.18 4.54 -6.58
C PHE A 175 23.26 3.47 -6.53
N HIS A 176 22.89 2.23 -6.83
CA HIS A 176 23.82 1.13 -7.00
C HIS A 176 24.23 1.00 -8.48
N PRO A 177 25.54 0.87 -8.80
CA PRO A 177 26.02 0.84 -10.19
C PRO A 177 25.41 -0.26 -11.07
N ARG A 178 25.00 -1.38 -10.46
CA ARG A 178 24.41 -2.53 -11.16
C ARG A 178 22.89 -2.66 -10.97
N PHE A 179 22.34 -2.17 -9.86
CA PHE A 179 20.95 -2.44 -9.47
C PHE A 179 20.05 -1.20 -9.58
N GLY A 180 20.62 -0.04 -9.91
CA GLY A 180 19.87 1.21 -10.07
C GLY A 180 19.54 1.88 -8.74
N ALA A 181 18.48 2.68 -8.74
CA ALA A 181 18.04 3.44 -7.57
C ALA A 181 17.38 2.52 -6.53
N PHE A 182 17.66 2.77 -5.25
CA PHE A 182 16.98 2.11 -4.14
C PHE A 182 16.79 3.06 -2.96
N VAL A 183 15.82 2.76 -2.11
CA VAL A 183 15.57 3.53 -0.88
C VAL A 183 16.20 2.77 0.29
N ALA A 184 17.19 3.36 0.93
CA ALA A 184 17.78 2.86 2.16
C ALA A 184 16.99 3.35 3.37
N GLY A 185 16.93 2.53 4.42
CA GLY A 185 16.34 2.90 5.72
C GLY A 185 14.82 2.82 5.78
N VAL A 186 14.17 2.24 4.76
CA VAL A 186 12.77 1.80 4.86
C VAL A 186 12.69 0.51 5.67
N GLU A 187 11.60 0.34 6.38
CA GLU A 187 11.32 -0.89 7.10
C GLU A 187 10.91 -2.00 6.13
N GLU A 188 11.59 -3.13 6.25
CA GLU A 188 11.35 -4.36 5.51
C GLU A 188 10.69 -5.36 6.45
N VAL A 189 9.40 -5.60 6.25
CA VAL A 189 8.62 -6.49 7.10
C VAL A 189 8.49 -7.85 6.43
N HIS A 190 8.81 -8.90 7.17
CA HIS A 190 8.60 -10.27 6.73
C HIS A 190 7.11 -10.61 6.82
N CYS A 191 6.57 -11.16 5.74
CA CYS A 191 5.18 -11.59 5.66
C CYS A 191 5.15 -13.11 5.49
N GLU A 192 4.58 -13.81 6.47
CA GLU A 192 4.42 -15.27 6.38
C GLU A 192 3.16 -15.66 5.60
N ASN A 193 2.20 -14.73 5.50
CA ASN A 193 0.90 -14.99 4.91
C ASN A 193 0.22 -13.77 4.29
N LEU A 194 -0.86 -14.04 3.54
CA LEU A 194 -1.65 -13.02 2.87
C LEU A 194 -2.28 -12.01 3.86
N GLY A 195 -2.78 -12.49 5.00
CA GLY A 195 -3.42 -11.62 6.01
C GLY A 195 -2.47 -10.56 6.55
N GLU A 196 -1.22 -10.92 6.82
CA GLU A 196 -0.16 -9.99 7.23
C GLU A 196 0.16 -8.98 6.13
N ALA A 197 0.32 -9.43 4.89
CA ALA A 197 0.60 -8.54 3.78
C ALA A 197 -0.55 -7.53 3.55
N LEU A 198 -1.80 -7.98 3.57
CA LEU A 198 -2.97 -7.10 3.47
C LEU A 198 -3.04 -6.12 4.66
N ARG A 199 -2.67 -6.55 5.86
CA ARG A 199 -2.58 -5.68 7.04
C ARG A 199 -1.53 -4.57 6.85
N LEU A 200 -0.37 -4.88 6.27
CA LEU A 200 0.64 -3.84 5.97
C LEU A 200 0.13 -2.84 4.94
N VAL A 201 -0.60 -3.31 3.92
CA VAL A 201 -1.24 -2.42 2.94
C VAL A 201 -2.24 -1.52 3.66
N ALA A 202 -3.02 -2.02 4.63
CA ALA A 202 -3.99 -1.25 5.42
C ALA A 202 -3.31 -0.14 6.21
N ILE A 203 -2.28 -0.50 6.99
CA ILE A 203 -1.50 0.44 7.78
C ILE A 203 -0.88 1.53 6.89
N GLY A 204 -0.20 1.13 5.81
CA GLY A 204 0.47 2.09 4.95
C GLY A 204 -0.51 2.99 4.18
N SER A 205 -1.65 2.45 3.74
CA SER A 205 -2.68 3.24 3.05
C SER A 205 -3.35 4.27 3.95
N GLN A 206 -3.53 3.97 5.25
CA GLN A 206 -4.01 4.95 6.24
C GLN A 206 -2.99 6.06 6.50
N ALA A 207 -1.71 5.72 6.56
CA ALA A 207 -0.63 6.66 6.84
C ALA A 207 -0.30 7.57 5.65
N ARG A 208 -0.74 7.19 4.44
CA ARG A 208 -0.48 7.90 3.19
C ARG A 208 -1.11 9.29 3.20
N THR A 209 -0.37 10.30 2.76
CA THR A 209 -0.89 11.65 2.58
C THR A 209 -1.98 11.67 1.51
N THR A 210 -3.21 12.03 1.89
CA THR A 210 -4.33 12.25 0.97
C THR A 210 -4.62 13.76 0.90
N ALA A 211 -4.63 14.31 -0.31
CA ALA A 211 -5.06 15.68 -0.52
C ALA A 211 -6.55 15.69 -0.87
N ALA A 212 -7.37 16.36 -0.07
CA ALA A 212 -8.74 16.68 -0.45
C ALA A 212 -8.68 17.71 -1.58
N THR A 213 -8.91 17.27 -2.82
CA THR A 213 -9.02 18.17 -3.96
C THR A 213 -10.50 18.49 -4.13
N ALA A 214 -10.93 19.71 -3.79
CA ALA A 214 -12.26 20.18 -4.19
C ALA A 214 -12.24 20.32 -5.72
N LEU A 215 -13.10 19.55 -6.39
CA LEU A 215 -13.34 19.63 -7.84
C LEU A 215 -14.43 20.67 -8.13
#